data_AF-A0A2V2BF91-F1
#
_entry.id   AF-A0A2V2BF91-F1
#
_cell.length_a   1.000
_cell.length_b   1.000
_cell.length_c   1.000
_cell.angle_alpha   90.00
_cell.angle_beta   90.00
_cell.angle_gamma   90.00
#
_symmetry.space_group_name_H-M   'P 1'
#
loop_
_entity.id
_entity.type
_entity.pdbx_description
1 polymer ?
#
loop_
_entity_poly.entity_id
_entity_poly.type
_entity_poly.pdbx_seq_one_letter_code
_entity_poly.pdbx_strand_id
1 'polypeptide(L)'
;MSSATSSAPLFTGLQRRCHLLLLLFLPAPALTLKRLSLLNGVDIATARQDIAEVGDEIQRYHQLELHQMVDGSLRIHGTELDRRICLIHNLRRSLRLSQAFVCEHFAAPLRQRLKQMKIEKALYDETNLQALIQHCSLCLNRPFSTRDQLFLQIFMKYGLCQRQPAIFTAQQQAWLAAKAERQAATDVIHHWQKRCHLSPDASETDFWTLLFSLLHSPDPDCVTHSSEQRLMRATQRLIDDFEHYAGNAFHERSELQQQLYTHLAQALDRTYFTIGIDDSVAQDVTRLYPRLLRTTQQALVAFEQEYEICFEAEEVSLITVILGAWLMQSSALQEKQVLLLTGDDPELEQDVEQQIREITLLPVNITYQRVEDFQRDGAPREVDLIISPYVTSLPLFSPPLIHAELPLTEYHQQRIRYLLES
;
A
#
# COMPACT_ATOMS: atom_id res chain seq x y z
N MET A 1 -35.96 15.11 34.05
CA MET A 1 -34.73 15.94 34.08
C MET A 1 -33.96 15.68 32.80
N SER A 2 -33.59 16.78 32.15
CA SER A 2 -32.87 16.99 30.89
C SER A 2 -32.47 15.78 30.04
N SER A 3 -33.07 15.74 28.85
CA SER A 3 -32.60 15.06 27.65
C SER A 3 -31.15 15.41 27.33
N ALA A 4 -30.24 14.43 27.43
CA ALA A 4 -28.90 14.55 26.90
C ALA A 4 -28.98 14.62 25.37
N THR A 5 -28.84 15.83 24.83
CA THR A 5 -28.49 16.05 23.43
C THR A 5 -27.16 15.35 23.18
N SER A 6 -27.22 14.19 22.52
CA SER A 6 -26.05 13.55 21.91
C SER A 6 -25.53 14.48 20.82
N SER A 7 -24.67 15.44 21.19
CA SER A 7 -23.92 16.24 20.22
C SER A 7 -23.08 15.29 19.39
N ALA A 8 -23.13 15.42 18.07
CA ALA A 8 -22.28 14.65 17.16
C ALA A 8 -20.81 14.74 17.60
N PRO A 9 -20.03 13.66 17.46
CA PRO A 9 -18.64 13.64 17.91
C PRO A 9 -17.84 14.73 17.20
N LEU A 10 -17.00 15.43 17.97
CA LEU A 10 -16.23 16.59 17.50
C LEU A 10 -15.22 16.25 16.38
N PHE A 11 -14.80 14.98 16.33
CA PHE A 11 -13.88 14.45 15.32
C PHE A 11 -14.42 13.14 14.73
N THR A 12 -14.16 12.91 13.45
CA THR A 12 -14.44 11.62 12.79
C THR A 12 -13.60 10.50 13.40
N GLY A 13 -14.03 9.24 13.25
CA GLY A 13 -13.25 8.09 13.75
C GLY A 13 -11.82 8.07 13.24
N LEU A 14 -11.63 8.43 11.97
CA LEU A 14 -10.31 8.54 11.35
C LEU A 14 -9.42 9.60 12.02
N GLN A 15 -9.96 10.79 12.26
CA GLN A 15 -9.24 11.87 12.95
C GLN A 15 -8.85 11.44 14.37
N ARG A 16 -9.78 10.85 15.13
CA ARG A 16 -9.52 10.40 16.50
C ARG A 16 -8.41 9.36 16.59
N ARG A 17 -8.39 8.39 15.67
CA ARG A 17 -7.32 7.39 15.58
C ARG A 17 -5.97 7.99 15.21
N CYS A 18 -5.95 8.94 14.27
CA CYS A 18 -4.74 9.70 13.93
C CYS A 18 -4.19 10.48 15.14
N HIS A 19 -5.07 11.13 15.92
CA HIS A 19 -4.71 11.84 17.14
C HIS A 19 -4.12 10.90 18.19
N LEU A 20 -4.78 9.75 18.45
CA LEU A 20 -4.28 8.72 19.37
C LEU A 20 -2.86 8.34 18.98
N LEU A 21 -2.67 7.95 17.71
CA LEU A 21 -1.41 7.39 17.25
C LEU A 21 -0.28 8.42 17.33
N LEU A 22 -0.54 9.69 17.00
CA LEU A 22 0.45 10.77 17.16
C LEU A 22 0.89 10.94 18.62
N LEU A 23 -0.07 10.95 19.55
CA LEU A 23 0.20 11.22 20.96
C LEU A 23 1.01 10.10 21.62
N LEU A 24 0.98 8.88 21.10
CA LEU A 24 1.82 7.77 21.58
C LEU A 24 3.31 7.97 21.33
N PHE A 25 3.69 8.84 20.38
CA PHE A 25 5.09 9.20 20.11
C PHE A 25 5.61 10.32 21.02
N LEU A 26 4.77 10.85 21.92
CA LEU A 26 5.19 11.81 22.93
C LEU A 26 5.55 11.07 24.25
N PRO A 27 6.74 11.29 24.81
CA PRO A 27 7.16 10.63 26.04
C PRO A 27 6.49 11.20 27.30
N ALA A 28 5.95 12.42 27.24
CA ALA A 28 5.23 13.05 28.35
C ALA A 28 4.25 14.12 27.85
N PRO A 29 3.10 14.32 28.53
CA PRO A 29 2.57 13.44 29.59
C PRO A 29 2.15 12.09 28.99
N ALA A 30 2.16 11.03 29.81
CA ALA A 30 1.72 9.71 29.36
C ALA A 30 0.28 9.77 28.81
N LEU A 31 0.03 9.06 27.71
CA LEU A 31 -1.31 8.95 27.13
C LEU A 31 -2.10 7.89 27.92
N THR A 32 -3.28 8.25 28.41
CA THR A 32 -4.19 7.32 29.08
C THR A 32 -5.54 7.34 28.38
N LEU A 33 -6.34 6.29 28.58
CA LEU A 33 -7.70 6.19 28.04
C LEU A 33 -8.56 7.42 28.39
N LYS A 34 -8.49 7.90 29.64
CA LYS A 34 -9.23 9.09 30.09
C LYS A 34 -8.79 10.36 29.36
N ARG A 35 -7.48 10.53 29.17
CA ARG A 35 -6.94 11.70 28.48
C ARG A 35 -7.31 11.68 27.00
N LEU A 36 -7.29 10.51 26.37
CA LEU A 36 -7.71 10.37 24.98
C LEU A 36 -9.19 10.71 24.80
N SER A 37 -10.06 10.16 25.65
CA SER A 37 -11.50 10.45 25.66
C SER A 37 -11.77 11.96 25.77
N LEU A 38 -11.06 12.65 26.68
CA LEU A 38 -11.17 14.10 26.83
C LEU A 38 -10.68 14.86 25.58
N LEU A 39 -9.51 14.52 25.05
CA LEU A 39 -8.92 15.21 23.89
C LEU A 39 -9.76 15.04 22.62
N ASN A 40 -10.35 13.86 22.44
CA ASN A 40 -11.16 13.54 21.27
C ASN A 40 -12.66 13.86 21.46
N GLY A 41 -13.08 14.28 22.66
CA GLY A 41 -14.48 14.61 22.95
C GLY A 41 -15.44 13.44 22.81
N VAL A 42 -14.99 12.23 23.17
CA VAL A 42 -15.79 10.98 23.07
C VAL A 42 -15.87 10.26 24.40
N ASP A 43 -16.84 9.36 24.56
CA ASP A 43 -16.94 8.53 25.75
C ASP A 43 -15.82 7.47 25.85
N ILE A 44 -15.74 6.81 27.00
CA ILE A 44 -14.70 5.82 27.29
C ILE A 44 -14.84 4.57 26.40
N ALA A 45 -16.06 4.20 26.00
CA ALA A 45 -16.30 3.02 25.17
C ALA A 45 -15.77 3.24 23.75
N THR A 46 -16.08 4.40 23.15
CA THR A 46 -15.58 4.81 21.84
C THR A 46 -14.06 4.95 21.85
N ALA A 47 -13.49 5.54 22.92
CA ALA A 47 -12.04 5.65 23.06
C ALA A 47 -11.34 4.28 23.15
N ARG A 48 -11.97 3.26 23.76
CA ARG A 48 -11.46 1.88 23.78
C ARG A 48 -11.51 1.24 22.40
N GLN A 49 -12.58 1.47 21.65
CA GLN A 49 -12.72 0.99 20.28
C GLN A 49 -11.64 1.62 19.38
N ASP A 50 -11.45 2.94 19.47
CA ASP A 50 -10.39 3.64 18.73
C ASP A 50 -8.98 3.08 19.08
N ILE A 51 -8.74 2.68 20.33
CA ILE A 51 -7.47 2.03 20.76
C ILE A 51 -7.30 0.65 20.12
N ALA A 52 -8.35 -0.18 20.13
CA ALA A 52 -8.30 -1.51 19.53
C ALA A 52 -8.02 -1.42 18.01
N GLU A 53 -8.75 -0.55 17.31
CA GLU A 53 -8.58 -0.34 15.87
C GLU A 53 -7.18 0.18 15.52
N VAL A 54 -6.61 1.09 16.33
CA VAL A 54 -5.22 1.52 16.10
C VAL A 54 -4.23 0.41 16.41
N GLY A 55 -4.47 -0.41 17.44
CA GLY A 55 -3.66 -1.58 17.75
C GLY A 55 -3.59 -2.54 16.56
N ASP A 56 -4.74 -2.90 15.99
CA ASP A 56 -4.84 -3.76 14.81
C ASP A 56 -4.15 -3.12 13.58
N GLU A 57 -4.35 -1.81 13.36
CA GLU A 57 -3.75 -1.07 12.26
C GLU A 57 -2.21 -1.08 12.32
N ILE A 58 -1.61 -0.74 13.48
CA ILE A 58 -0.15 -0.65 13.59
C ILE A 58 0.51 -2.02 13.66
N GLN A 59 -0.17 -3.05 14.17
CA GLN A 59 0.32 -4.42 14.13
C GLN A 59 0.42 -4.88 12.68
N ARG A 60 -0.65 -4.66 11.91
CA ARG A 60 -0.76 -5.11 10.53
C ARG A 60 0.22 -4.41 9.59
N TYR A 61 0.34 -3.08 9.68
CA TYR A 61 1.12 -2.30 8.70
C TYR A 61 2.56 -2.02 9.13
N HIS A 62 2.87 -2.13 10.43
CA HIS A 62 4.17 -1.72 10.98
C HIS A 62 4.78 -2.73 11.96
N GLN A 63 4.18 -3.89 12.20
CA GLN A 63 4.70 -4.88 13.16
C GLN A 63 4.87 -4.30 14.58
N LEU A 64 4.00 -3.36 14.96
CA LEU A 64 4.02 -2.70 16.25
C LEU A 64 2.89 -3.18 17.14
N GLU A 65 3.16 -3.28 18.44
CA GLU A 65 2.15 -3.68 19.43
C GLU A 65 1.73 -2.49 20.30
N LEU A 66 0.43 -2.37 20.58
CA LEU A 66 -0.12 -1.36 21.49
C LEU A 66 -0.50 -1.98 22.84
N HIS A 67 0.19 -1.57 23.90
CA HIS A 67 0.00 -2.11 25.24
C HIS A 67 -0.55 -1.05 26.21
N GLN A 68 -1.41 -1.49 27.12
CA GLN A 68 -1.79 -0.71 28.30
C GLN A 68 -0.97 -1.18 29.51
N MET A 69 -0.20 -0.27 30.09
CA MET A 69 0.64 -0.50 31.25
C MET A 69 -0.18 -0.52 32.55
N VAL A 70 0.42 -1.04 33.63
CA VAL A 70 -0.20 -1.11 34.98
C VAL A 70 -0.62 0.25 35.52
N ASP A 71 0.10 1.32 35.18
CA ASP A 71 -0.22 2.71 35.54
C ASP A 71 -1.35 3.32 34.68
N GLY A 72 -1.90 2.55 33.74
CA GLY A 72 -2.94 2.96 32.80
C GLY A 72 -2.43 3.71 31.59
N SER A 73 -1.11 3.89 31.43
CA SER A 73 -0.50 4.50 30.24
C SER A 73 -0.53 3.57 29.04
N LEU A 74 -0.72 4.13 27.85
CA LEU A 74 -0.66 3.43 26.57
C LEU A 74 0.73 3.58 25.98
N ARG A 75 1.31 2.50 25.46
CA ARG A 75 2.65 2.48 24.86
C ARG A 75 2.71 1.62 23.62
N ILE A 76 3.45 2.11 22.63
CA ILE A 76 3.84 1.34 21.44
C ILE A 76 5.10 0.54 21.77
N HIS A 77 5.13 -0.72 21.37
CA HIS A 77 6.26 -1.64 21.45
C HIS A 77 6.64 -2.11 20.04
N GLY A 78 7.93 -2.36 19.81
CA GLY A 78 8.50 -2.71 18.51
C GLY A 78 9.85 -2.03 18.31
N THR A 79 10.46 -2.20 17.13
CA THR A 79 11.76 -1.60 16.83
C THR A 79 11.64 -0.07 16.66
N GLU A 80 12.74 0.66 16.89
CA GLU A 80 12.74 2.12 16.67
C GLU A 80 12.56 2.47 15.18
N LEU A 81 13.01 1.60 14.27
CA LEU A 81 12.80 1.78 12.83
C LEU A 81 11.30 1.75 12.49
N ASP A 82 10.59 0.71 12.91
CA ASP A 82 9.16 0.52 12.64
C ASP A 82 8.32 1.63 13.28
N ARG A 83 8.67 2.03 14.51
CA ARG A 83 8.05 3.16 15.20
C ARG A 83 8.16 4.44 14.37
N ARG A 84 9.34 4.75 13.87
CA ARG A 84 9.57 5.97 13.10
C ARG A 84 8.88 5.92 11.73
N ILE A 85 8.85 4.77 11.06
CA ILE A 85 8.09 4.57 9.81
C ILE A 85 6.59 4.77 10.05
N CYS A 86 6.04 4.17 11.11
CA CYS A 86 4.65 4.37 11.53
C CYS A 86 4.35 5.87 11.76
N LEU A 87 5.26 6.59 12.43
CA LEU A 87 5.10 8.04 12.63
C LEU A 87 5.14 8.82 11.31
N ILE A 88 5.98 8.46 10.34
CA ILE A 88 6.00 9.11 9.01
C ILE A 88 4.60 9.04 8.39
N HIS A 89 4.02 7.84 8.27
CA HIS A 89 2.71 7.65 7.66
C HIS A 89 1.61 8.36 8.44
N ASN A 90 1.58 8.19 9.75
CA ASN A 90 0.53 8.77 10.59
C ASN A 90 0.62 10.30 10.65
N LEU A 91 1.82 10.90 10.68
CA LEU A 91 1.98 12.34 10.71
C LEU A 91 1.53 12.97 9.38
N ARG A 92 1.85 12.36 8.23
CA ARG A 92 1.33 12.81 6.93
C ARG A 92 -0.20 12.76 6.89
N ARG A 93 -0.79 11.65 7.32
CA ARG A 93 -2.25 11.47 7.39
C ARG A 93 -2.89 12.50 8.34
N SER A 94 -2.30 12.72 9.50
CA SER A 94 -2.79 13.65 10.52
C SER A 94 -2.72 15.10 10.06
N LEU A 95 -1.64 15.51 9.36
CA LEU A 95 -1.54 16.85 8.78
C LEU A 95 -2.58 17.10 7.69
N ARG A 96 -2.96 16.06 6.93
CA ARG A 96 -4.06 16.15 5.95
C ARG A 96 -5.43 16.31 6.61
N LEU A 97 -5.68 15.62 7.73
CA LEU A 97 -7.01 15.53 8.34
C LEU A 97 -7.27 16.54 9.46
N SER A 98 -6.23 16.94 10.20
CA SER A 98 -6.34 17.71 11.46
C SER A 98 -5.09 18.57 11.74
N GLN A 99 -4.62 19.37 10.78
CA GLN A 99 -3.38 20.16 10.92
C GLN A 99 -3.31 20.99 12.22
N ALA A 100 -4.40 21.66 12.62
CA ALA A 100 -4.45 22.46 13.84
C ALA A 100 -4.13 21.62 15.10
N PHE A 101 -4.74 20.42 15.20
CA PHE A 101 -4.48 19.49 16.28
C PHE A 101 -3.01 19.06 16.34
N VAL A 102 -2.41 18.76 15.17
CA VAL A 102 -0.99 18.38 15.10
C VAL A 102 -0.10 19.50 15.62
N CYS A 103 -0.35 20.74 15.19
CA CYS A 103 0.43 21.90 15.61
C CYS A 103 0.34 22.14 17.13
N GLU A 104 -0.87 22.04 17.70
CA GLU A 104 -1.13 22.33 19.11
C GLU A 104 -0.69 21.19 20.04
N HIS A 105 -1.06 19.95 19.71
CA HIS A 105 -0.93 18.82 20.63
C HIS A 105 0.29 17.92 20.34
N PHE A 106 0.99 18.11 19.22
CA PHE A 106 2.20 17.35 18.90
C PHE A 106 3.43 18.26 18.70
N ALA A 107 3.36 19.23 17.78
CA ALA A 107 4.51 20.07 17.48
C ALA A 107 4.91 21.01 18.63
N ALA A 108 3.94 21.60 19.35
CA ALA A 108 4.24 22.46 20.49
C ALA A 108 4.88 21.69 21.67
N PRO A 109 4.39 20.50 22.09
CA PRO A 109 5.09 19.65 23.05
C PRO A 109 6.52 19.26 22.65
N LEU A 110 6.77 18.95 21.37
CA LEU A 110 8.13 18.68 20.87
C LEU A 110 9.04 19.91 21.08
N ARG A 111 8.55 21.11 20.75
CA ARG A 111 9.29 22.36 20.98
C ARG A 111 9.60 22.58 22.47
N GLN A 112 8.67 22.25 23.37
CA GLN A 112 8.90 22.33 24.81
C GLN A 112 9.95 21.31 25.27
N ARG A 113 9.90 20.08 24.74
CA ARG A 113 10.88 19.03 25.06
C ARG A 113 12.29 19.41 24.62
N LEU A 114 12.47 19.95 23.42
CA LEU A 114 13.77 20.43 22.93
C LEU A 114 14.38 21.48 23.87
N LYS A 115 13.56 22.41 24.38
CA LYS A 115 13.99 23.40 25.39
C LYS A 115 14.44 22.73 26.69
N GLN A 116 13.67 21.75 27.18
CA GLN A 116 14.01 21.00 28.41
C GLN A 116 15.31 20.20 28.25
N MET A 117 15.52 19.62 27.06
CA MET A 117 16.74 18.90 26.69
C MET A 117 17.93 19.82 26.42
N LYS A 118 17.73 21.16 26.44
CA LYS A 118 18.74 22.17 26.14
C LYS A 118 19.38 21.99 24.75
N ILE A 119 18.59 21.56 23.77
CA ILE A 119 19.04 21.54 22.37
C ILE A 119 19.22 22.98 21.88
N GLU A 120 20.27 23.22 21.10
CA GLU A 120 20.55 24.56 20.57
C GLU A 120 19.38 25.05 19.72
N LYS A 121 18.87 26.26 20.01
CA LYS A 121 17.70 26.83 19.31
C LYS A 121 17.90 26.90 17.80
N ALA A 122 19.13 27.16 17.35
CA ALA A 122 19.52 27.25 15.96
C ALA A 122 19.28 25.96 15.14
N LEU A 123 19.03 24.83 15.81
CA LEU A 123 18.74 23.54 15.17
C LEU A 123 17.25 23.33 14.89
N TYR A 124 16.35 24.07 15.55
CA TYR A 124 14.92 23.79 15.48
C TYR A 124 14.01 25.02 15.37
N ASP A 125 14.57 26.23 15.30
CA ASP A 125 13.81 27.41 14.90
C ASP A 125 13.35 27.31 13.45
N GLU A 126 12.26 28.01 13.14
CA GLU A 126 11.58 27.90 11.84
C GLU A 126 12.45 28.40 10.69
N THR A 127 13.25 29.45 10.91
CA THR A 127 14.10 30.04 9.85
C THR A 127 15.21 29.07 9.44
N ASN A 128 15.94 28.50 10.41
CA ASN A 128 17.01 27.55 10.10
C ASN A 128 16.48 26.23 9.52
N LEU A 129 15.37 25.71 10.04
CA LEU A 129 14.74 24.51 9.48
C LEU A 129 14.26 24.75 8.04
N GLN A 130 13.67 25.91 7.75
CA GLN A 130 13.24 26.25 6.39
C GLN A 130 14.43 26.36 5.44
N ALA A 131 15.54 26.97 5.86
CA ALA A 131 16.77 27.01 5.07
C ALA A 131 17.34 25.62 4.79
N LEU A 132 17.35 24.73 5.79
CA LEU A 132 17.81 23.35 5.64
C LEU A 132 16.90 22.54 4.70
N ILE A 133 15.58 22.70 4.82
CA ILE A 133 14.60 22.06 3.93
C ILE A 133 14.77 22.58 2.49
N GLN A 134 15.00 23.87 2.30
CA GLN A 134 15.27 24.45 0.98
C GLN A 134 16.56 23.89 0.38
N HIS A 135 17.62 23.74 1.18
CA HIS A 135 18.86 23.08 0.76
C HIS A 135 18.60 21.64 0.31
N CYS A 136 17.84 20.87 1.09
CA CYS A 136 17.46 19.50 0.71
C CYS A 136 16.67 19.47 -0.60
N SER A 137 15.71 20.39 -0.78
CA SER A 137 14.91 20.50 -1.99
C SER A 137 15.77 20.73 -3.24
N LEU A 138 16.78 21.61 -3.14
CA LEU A 138 17.75 21.86 -4.21
C LEU A 138 18.65 20.66 -4.49
N CYS A 139 19.17 20.02 -3.43
CA CYS A 139 20.01 18.83 -3.55
C CYS A 139 19.27 17.67 -4.22
N LEU A 140 17.98 17.51 -3.91
CA LEU A 140 17.12 16.46 -4.49
C LEU A 140 16.56 16.85 -5.86
N ASN A 141 16.74 18.10 -6.29
CA ASN A 141 16.07 18.68 -7.46
C ASN A 141 14.53 18.49 -7.43
N ARG A 142 13.92 18.60 -6.24
CA ARG A 142 12.49 18.31 -6.01
C ARG A 142 11.89 19.35 -5.08
N PRO A 143 10.87 20.12 -5.50
CA PRO A 143 10.20 21.08 -4.63
C PRO A 143 9.35 20.35 -3.58
N PHE A 144 9.47 20.76 -2.32
CA PHE A 144 8.57 20.28 -1.26
C PHE A 144 7.30 21.13 -1.22
N SER A 145 6.13 20.48 -1.17
CA SER A 145 4.86 21.17 -0.95
C SER A 145 4.83 21.85 0.42
N THR A 146 3.95 22.83 0.63
CA THR A 146 3.77 23.48 1.95
C THR A 146 3.49 22.47 3.06
N ARG A 147 2.77 21.38 2.75
CA ARG A 147 2.47 20.31 3.70
C ARG A 147 3.72 19.49 4.02
N ASP A 148 4.54 19.15 3.03
CA ASP A 148 5.78 18.39 3.24
C ASP A 148 6.82 19.23 3.99
N GLN A 149 6.88 20.55 3.73
CA GLN A 149 7.71 21.46 4.51
C GLN A 149 7.29 21.48 5.99
N LEU A 150 5.99 21.57 6.28
CA LEU A 150 5.49 21.51 7.65
C LEU A 150 5.77 20.13 8.30
N PHE A 151 5.57 19.04 7.55
CA PHE A 151 5.93 17.69 7.98
C PHE A 151 7.41 17.62 8.37
N LEU A 152 8.32 18.05 7.49
CA LEU A 152 9.76 18.00 7.71
C LEU A 152 10.17 18.84 8.92
N GLN A 153 9.59 20.04 9.09
CA GLN A 153 9.86 20.87 10.28
C GLN A 153 9.46 20.18 11.59
N ILE A 154 8.33 19.48 11.61
CA ILE A 154 7.86 18.74 12.78
C ILE A 154 8.73 17.49 12.99
N PHE A 155 9.04 16.76 11.92
CA PHE A 155 9.80 15.52 12.00
C PHE A 155 11.27 15.77 12.38
N MET A 156 11.90 16.83 11.89
CA MET A 156 13.24 17.24 12.34
C MET A 156 13.27 17.54 13.84
N LYS A 157 12.24 18.25 14.36
CA LYS A 157 12.10 18.47 15.82
C LYS A 157 11.93 17.17 16.59
N TYR A 158 11.15 16.23 16.05
CA TYR A 158 10.99 14.90 16.61
C TYR A 158 12.32 14.13 16.62
N GLY A 159 13.07 14.11 15.51
CA GLY A 159 14.37 13.44 15.40
C GLY A 159 15.38 13.97 16.41
N LEU A 160 15.46 15.30 16.60
CA LEU A 160 16.30 15.93 17.62
C LEU A 160 15.92 15.56 19.07
N CYS A 161 14.69 15.09 19.30
CA CYS A 161 14.25 14.57 20.59
C CYS A 161 14.65 13.10 20.83
N GLN A 162 15.00 12.36 19.77
CA GLN A 162 15.30 10.95 19.85
C GLN A 162 16.75 10.68 20.25
N ARG A 163 16.94 9.56 20.94
CA ARG A 163 18.26 9.08 21.40
C ARG A 163 18.51 7.63 21.06
N GLN A 164 17.48 6.91 20.63
CA GLN A 164 17.60 5.51 20.24
C GLN A 164 17.89 5.46 18.74
N PRO A 165 18.97 4.78 18.32
CA PRO A 165 19.27 4.60 16.91
C PRO A 165 18.27 3.62 16.28
N ALA A 166 17.98 3.83 14.99
CA ALA A 166 17.28 2.84 14.20
C ALA A 166 18.29 1.76 13.76
N ILE A 167 17.93 0.49 13.92
CA ILE A 167 18.79 -0.62 13.53
C ILE A 167 18.38 -1.06 12.13
N PHE A 168 19.34 -1.10 11.21
CA PHE A 168 19.16 -1.54 9.84
C PHE A 168 19.94 -2.83 9.57
N THR A 169 19.42 -3.68 8.70
CA THR A 169 20.17 -4.81 8.17
C THR A 169 21.22 -4.33 7.15
N ALA A 170 22.24 -5.14 6.87
CA ALA A 170 23.25 -4.80 5.86
C ALA A 170 22.62 -4.57 4.47
N GLN A 171 21.56 -5.32 4.13
CA GLN A 171 20.82 -5.18 2.89
C GLN A 171 20.07 -3.85 2.83
N GLN A 172 19.37 -3.46 3.89
CA GLN A 172 18.70 -2.16 4.00
C GLN A 172 19.70 -0.99 3.88
N GLN A 173 20.87 -1.12 4.52
CA GLN A 173 21.92 -0.10 4.42
C GLN A 173 22.47 0.02 3.00
N ALA A 174 22.71 -1.10 2.32
CA ALA A 174 23.16 -1.10 0.93
C ALA A 174 22.11 -0.48 0.00
N TRP A 175 20.83 -0.82 0.19
CA TRP A 175 19.70 -0.22 -0.53
C TRP A 175 19.67 1.31 -0.36
N LEU A 176 19.74 1.80 0.87
CA LEU A 176 19.71 3.24 1.17
C LEU A 176 20.98 3.96 0.70
N ALA A 177 22.15 3.33 0.78
CA ALA A 177 23.39 3.93 0.29
C ALA A 177 23.37 4.18 -1.23
N ALA A 178 22.58 3.40 -1.98
CA ALA A 178 22.43 3.52 -3.42
C ALA A 178 21.34 4.53 -3.86
N LYS A 179 20.59 5.13 -2.93
CA LYS A 179 19.48 6.06 -3.22
C LYS A 179 19.96 7.46 -3.57
N ALA A 180 19.22 8.14 -4.45
CA ALA A 180 19.49 9.53 -4.82
C ALA A 180 19.38 10.48 -3.61
N GLU A 181 18.54 10.12 -2.65
CA GLU A 181 18.26 10.88 -1.44
C GLU A 181 19.42 10.92 -0.44
N ARG A 182 20.44 10.06 -0.64
CA ARG A 182 21.54 9.85 0.32
C ARG A 182 22.35 11.11 0.61
N GLN A 183 22.60 11.92 -0.40
CA GLN A 183 23.39 13.15 -0.22
C GLN A 183 22.64 14.18 0.64
N ALA A 184 21.36 14.40 0.37
CA ALA A 184 20.54 15.31 1.16
C ALA A 184 20.44 14.87 2.63
N ALA A 185 20.29 13.56 2.87
CA ALA A 185 20.31 13.00 4.23
C ALA A 185 21.66 13.25 4.94
N THR A 186 22.77 13.04 4.24
CA THR A 186 24.12 13.29 4.77
C THR A 186 24.30 14.75 5.17
N ASP A 187 23.81 15.69 4.35
CA ASP A 187 23.90 17.12 4.64
C ASP A 187 23.10 17.53 5.89
N VAL A 188 21.91 16.93 6.10
CA VAL A 188 21.10 17.13 7.33
C VAL A 188 21.89 16.68 8.55
N ILE A 189 22.46 15.47 8.52
CA ILE A 189 23.21 14.92 9.66
C ILE A 189 24.48 15.71 9.92
N HIS A 190 25.20 16.15 8.88
CA HIS A 190 26.37 17.03 9.02
C HIS A 190 26.01 18.37 9.65
N HIS A 191 24.86 18.95 9.28
CA HIS A 191 24.36 20.17 9.91
C HIS A 191 24.12 19.98 11.41
N TRP A 192 23.53 18.85 11.80
CA TRP A 192 23.28 18.53 13.21
C TRP A 192 24.57 18.22 13.98
N GLN A 193 25.49 17.44 13.42
CA GLN A 193 26.78 17.10 14.04
C GLN A 193 27.58 18.34 14.43
N LYS A 194 27.53 19.42 13.64
CA LYS A 194 28.25 20.67 13.92
C LYS A 194 27.75 21.42 15.16
N ARG A 195 26.50 21.19 15.59
CA ARG A 195 25.80 22.00 16.59
C ARG A 195 25.24 21.17 17.77
N CYS A 196 25.08 19.87 17.60
CA CYS A 196 24.68 18.97 18.68
C CYS A 196 25.87 18.62 19.58
N HIS A 197 25.67 18.68 20.90
CA HIS A 197 26.66 18.20 21.87
C HIS A 197 26.90 16.69 21.82
N LEU A 198 25.88 15.93 21.41
CA LEU A 198 25.96 14.50 21.17
C LEU A 198 25.85 14.30 19.65
N SER A 199 26.87 13.69 19.06
CA SER A 199 26.82 13.35 17.64
C SER A 199 25.62 12.44 17.37
N PRO A 200 24.78 12.74 16.36
CA PRO A 200 23.82 11.79 15.82
C PRO A 200 24.51 10.46 15.49
N ASP A 201 23.80 9.37 15.71
CA ASP A 201 24.24 8.04 15.35
C ASP A 201 24.37 7.90 13.83
N ALA A 202 25.26 7.01 13.37
CA ALA A 202 25.46 6.79 11.94
C ALA A 202 24.18 6.32 11.22
N SER A 203 23.29 5.60 11.93
CA SER A 203 22.00 5.15 11.40
C SER A 203 21.05 6.30 11.05
N GLU A 204 21.27 7.51 11.56
CA GLU A 204 20.41 8.65 11.23
C GLU A 204 20.51 9.02 9.74
N THR A 205 21.69 8.90 9.11
CA THR A 205 21.81 9.14 7.66
C THR A 205 20.98 8.14 6.87
N ASP A 206 20.98 6.87 7.26
CA ASP A 206 20.17 5.81 6.66
C ASP A 206 18.67 6.14 6.83
N PHE A 207 18.25 6.48 8.05
CA PHE A 207 16.87 6.83 8.33
C PHE A 207 16.38 8.06 7.55
N TRP A 208 17.18 9.13 7.46
CA TRP A 208 16.80 10.32 6.69
C TRP A 208 16.76 10.05 5.19
N THR A 209 17.61 9.15 4.68
CA THR A 209 17.53 8.67 3.30
C THR A 209 16.20 7.98 3.05
N LEU A 210 15.79 7.07 3.94
CA LEU A 210 14.50 6.39 3.88
C LEU A 210 13.34 7.39 3.95
N LEU A 211 13.38 8.33 4.88
CA LEU A 211 12.33 9.34 5.07
C LEU A 211 12.11 10.15 3.78
N PHE A 212 13.17 10.62 3.14
CA PHE A 212 13.05 11.34 1.88
C PHE A 212 12.48 10.46 0.76
N SER A 213 12.88 9.19 0.69
CA SER A 213 12.33 8.22 -0.26
C SER A 213 10.83 8.03 -0.07
N LEU A 214 10.36 7.85 1.17
CA LEU A 214 8.94 7.63 1.50
C LEU A 214 8.07 8.89 1.34
N LEU A 215 8.65 10.08 1.39
CA LEU A 215 7.92 11.33 1.19
C LEU A 215 7.56 11.59 -0.26
N HIS A 216 8.42 11.17 -1.18
CA HIS A 216 8.30 11.48 -2.59
C HIS A 216 7.52 10.41 -3.36
N SER A 217 6.66 10.86 -4.28
CA SER A 217 6.14 9.96 -5.31
C SER A 217 7.14 9.95 -6.47
N PRO A 218 7.72 8.80 -6.84
CA PRO A 218 8.65 8.70 -7.95
C PRO A 218 8.07 9.32 -9.22
N ASP A 219 8.89 10.08 -9.93
CA ASP A 219 8.53 10.72 -11.19
C ASP A 219 9.28 10.02 -12.34
N PRO A 220 8.56 9.27 -13.20
CA PRO A 220 9.20 8.55 -14.31
C PRO A 220 9.79 9.47 -15.37
N ASP A 221 9.34 10.72 -15.48
CA ASP A 221 9.85 11.68 -16.47
C ASP A 221 11.14 12.37 -16.00
N CYS A 222 11.46 12.27 -14.70
CA CYS A 222 12.62 12.90 -14.06
C CYS A 222 13.70 11.91 -13.61
N VAL A 223 13.81 10.75 -14.29
CA VAL A 223 14.81 9.71 -13.97
C VAL A 223 16.22 10.18 -14.34
N THR A 224 17.08 10.36 -13.32
CA THR A 224 18.45 10.86 -13.53
C THR A 224 19.50 10.04 -12.79
N HIS A 225 19.16 9.51 -11.61
CA HIS A 225 20.10 8.77 -10.79
C HIS A 225 20.28 7.33 -11.29
N SER A 226 21.46 6.76 -11.07
CA SER A 226 21.80 5.40 -11.54
C SER A 226 20.86 4.32 -11.01
N SER A 227 20.39 4.45 -9.76
CA SER A 227 19.41 3.55 -9.15
C SER A 227 18.03 3.64 -9.81
N GLU A 228 17.60 4.84 -10.17
CA GLU A 228 16.33 5.09 -10.87
C GLU A 228 16.39 4.52 -12.30
N GLN A 229 17.50 4.73 -13.00
CA GLN A 229 17.74 4.14 -14.32
C GLN A 229 17.83 2.60 -14.28
N ARG A 230 18.36 2.03 -13.20
CA ARG A 230 18.34 0.59 -12.96
C ARG A 230 16.89 0.10 -12.83
N LEU A 231 16.09 0.77 -12.01
CA LEU A 231 14.68 0.42 -11.82
C LEU A 231 13.87 0.55 -13.11
N MET A 232 14.02 1.64 -13.87
CA MET A 232 13.31 1.81 -15.14
C MET A 232 13.62 0.69 -16.13
N ARG A 233 14.87 0.22 -16.18
CA ARG A 233 15.27 -0.94 -16.99
C ARG A 233 14.70 -2.26 -16.46
N ALA A 234 14.65 -2.45 -15.15
CA ALA A 234 14.04 -3.63 -14.54
C ALA A 234 12.51 -3.66 -14.79
N THR A 235 11.83 -2.50 -14.70
CA THR A 235 10.41 -2.35 -15.07
C THR A 235 10.18 -2.70 -16.54
N GLN A 236 11.04 -2.23 -17.45
CA GLN A 236 10.95 -2.56 -18.87
C GLN A 236 11.04 -4.07 -19.11
N ARG A 237 12.02 -4.74 -18.48
CA ARG A 237 12.20 -6.19 -18.59
C ARG A 237 11.01 -6.95 -17.99
N LEU A 238 10.47 -6.50 -16.86
CA LEU A 238 9.27 -7.09 -16.28
C LEU A 238 8.10 -7.07 -17.28
N ILE A 239 7.92 -5.98 -18.02
CA ILE A 239 6.91 -5.90 -19.07
C ILE A 239 7.23 -6.86 -20.21
N ASP A 240 8.49 -6.92 -20.67
CA ASP A 240 8.93 -7.87 -21.72
C ASP A 240 8.63 -9.33 -21.31
N ASP A 241 9.00 -9.71 -20.09
CA ASP A 241 8.80 -11.04 -19.54
C ASP A 241 7.31 -11.36 -19.40
N PHE A 242 6.52 -10.39 -18.94
CA PHE A 242 5.06 -10.53 -18.86
C PHE A 242 4.44 -10.73 -20.25
N GLU A 243 4.77 -9.91 -21.25
CA GLU A 243 4.27 -10.07 -22.63
C GLU A 243 4.64 -11.45 -23.20
N HIS A 244 5.84 -11.94 -22.90
CA HIS A 244 6.30 -13.26 -23.31
C HIS A 244 5.44 -14.38 -22.71
N TYR A 245 5.18 -14.36 -21.40
CA TYR A 245 4.37 -15.38 -20.73
C TYR A 245 2.87 -15.24 -21.04
N ALA A 246 2.38 -14.02 -21.24
CA ALA A 246 1.00 -13.73 -21.58
C ALA A 246 0.67 -14.12 -23.02
N GLY A 247 1.66 -14.03 -23.93
CA GLY A 247 1.48 -14.26 -25.36
C GLY A 247 0.87 -13.08 -26.12
N ASN A 248 0.67 -11.93 -25.45
CA ASN A 248 0.06 -10.72 -25.98
C ASN A 248 0.91 -9.50 -25.62
N ALA A 249 1.04 -8.55 -26.55
CA ALA A 249 1.74 -7.28 -26.34
C ALA A 249 0.78 -6.18 -25.88
N PHE A 250 1.29 -5.23 -25.09
CA PHE A 250 0.52 -4.05 -24.68
C PHE A 250 0.49 -2.99 -25.78
N HIS A 251 -0.67 -2.34 -25.98
CA HIS A 251 -0.78 -1.21 -26.91
C HIS A 251 -0.15 0.07 -26.35
N GLU A 252 -0.48 0.43 -25.11
CA GLU A 252 -0.02 1.68 -24.45
C GLU A 252 1.16 1.42 -23.50
N ARG A 253 2.22 0.84 -24.06
CA ARG A 253 3.38 0.38 -23.29
C ARG A 253 4.07 1.48 -22.46
N SER A 254 4.14 2.69 -22.98
CA SER A 254 4.82 3.81 -22.30
C SER A 254 4.13 4.20 -21.00
N GLU A 255 2.80 4.31 -21.01
CA GLU A 255 2.03 4.71 -19.84
C GLU A 255 1.99 3.58 -18.79
N LEU A 256 1.86 2.33 -19.23
CA LEU A 256 2.04 1.16 -18.37
C LEU A 256 3.41 1.19 -17.67
N GLN A 257 4.48 1.45 -18.41
CA GLN A 257 5.83 1.51 -17.86
C GLN A 257 5.96 2.60 -16.80
N GLN A 258 5.41 3.80 -17.05
CA GLN A 258 5.42 4.90 -16.09
C GLN A 258 4.67 4.54 -14.80
N GLN A 259 3.49 3.93 -14.92
CA GLN A 259 2.68 3.52 -13.77
C GLN A 259 3.35 2.39 -12.98
N LEU A 260 3.84 1.35 -13.65
CA LEU A 260 4.56 0.25 -13.01
C LEU A 260 5.85 0.73 -12.36
N TYR A 261 6.63 1.60 -13.01
CA TYR A 261 7.83 2.18 -12.43
C TYR A 261 7.51 2.88 -11.11
N THR A 262 6.48 3.73 -11.11
CA THR A 262 6.05 4.48 -9.93
C THR A 262 5.64 3.54 -8.79
N HIS A 263 4.85 2.51 -9.11
CA HIS A 263 4.42 1.52 -8.13
C HIS A 263 5.60 0.70 -7.58
N LEU A 264 6.45 0.13 -8.44
CA LEU A 264 7.58 -0.73 -8.06
C LEU A 264 8.62 0.03 -7.24
N ALA A 265 8.88 1.30 -7.55
CA ALA A 265 9.76 2.16 -6.77
C ALA A 265 9.29 2.26 -5.31
N GLN A 266 7.97 2.40 -5.10
CA GLN A 266 7.38 2.46 -3.76
C GLN A 266 7.28 1.07 -3.12
N ALA A 267 6.95 0.03 -3.90
CA ALA A 267 6.86 -1.35 -3.43
C ALA A 267 8.20 -1.88 -2.93
N LEU A 268 9.32 -1.51 -3.58
CA LEU A 268 10.66 -1.85 -3.12
C LEU A 268 10.94 -1.29 -1.72
N ASP A 269 10.62 -0.01 -1.47
CA ASP A 269 10.78 0.56 -0.13
C ASP A 269 9.87 -0.16 0.88
N ARG A 270 8.62 -0.47 0.52
CA ARG A 270 7.74 -1.23 1.42
C ARG A 270 8.26 -2.62 1.72
N THR A 271 8.84 -3.30 0.73
CA THR A 271 9.38 -4.66 0.86
C THR A 271 10.64 -4.68 1.73
N TYR A 272 11.63 -3.81 1.45
CA TYR A 272 12.86 -3.76 2.25
C TYR A 272 12.63 -3.38 3.72
N PHE A 273 11.58 -2.62 4.00
CA PHE A 273 11.26 -2.12 5.34
C PHE A 273 10.00 -2.75 5.95
N THR A 274 9.50 -3.85 5.37
CA THR A 274 8.36 -4.64 5.86
C THR A 274 7.14 -3.78 6.20
N ILE A 275 6.84 -2.81 5.34
CA ILE A 275 5.71 -1.90 5.48
C ILE A 275 4.50 -2.58 4.84
N GLY A 276 3.55 -2.99 5.67
CA GLY A 276 2.35 -3.67 5.17
C GLY A 276 1.43 -2.75 4.36
N ILE A 277 0.63 -3.36 3.50
CA ILE A 277 -0.44 -2.72 2.71
C ILE A 277 -1.76 -3.48 2.86
N ASP A 278 -2.85 -2.88 2.36
CA ASP A 278 -4.21 -3.43 2.44
C ASP A 278 -4.30 -4.74 1.63
N ASP A 279 -4.91 -5.79 2.20
CA ASP A 279 -5.02 -7.12 1.59
C ASP A 279 -6.31 -7.33 0.79
N SER A 280 -7.24 -6.37 0.82
CA SER A 280 -8.55 -6.50 0.17
C SER A 280 -8.44 -6.86 -1.31
N VAL A 281 -7.47 -6.25 -2.00
CA VAL A 281 -7.22 -6.53 -3.43
C VAL A 281 -6.67 -7.94 -3.65
N ALA A 282 -5.85 -8.48 -2.73
CA ALA A 282 -5.20 -9.76 -2.91
C ALA A 282 -6.18 -10.95 -2.90
N GLN A 283 -7.19 -10.85 -2.03
CA GLN A 283 -8.24 -11.86 -1.93
C GLN A 283 -9.08 -11.93 -3.21
N ASP A 284 -9.43 -10.78 -3.77
CA ASP A 284 -10.22 -10.70 -5.00
C ASP A 284 -9.42 -11.18 -6.23
N VAL A 285 -8.15 -10.77 -6.35
CA VAL A 285 -7.30 -11.13 -7.49
C VAL A 285 -7.06 -12.63 -7.57
N THR A 286 -6.78 -13.27 -6.43
CA THR A 286 -6.52 -14.72 -6.37
C THR A 286 -7.72 -15.53 -6.90
N ARG A 287 -8.94 -15.10 -6.57
CA ARG A 287 -10.17 -15.76 -6.99
C ARG A 287 -10.56 -15.42 -8.42
N LEU A 288 -10.50 -14.14 -8.79
CA LEU A 288 -11.10 -13.64 -10.03
C LEU A 288 -10.14 -13.74 -11.22
N TYR A 289 -8.83 -13.63 -10.99
CA TYR A 289 -7.80 -13.53 -12.02
C TYR A 289 -6.60 -14.48 -11.79
N PRO A 290 -6.84 -15.79 -11.57
CA PRO A 290 -5.78 -16.72 -11.17
C PRO A 290 -4.68 -16.88 -12.23
N ARG A 291 -5.05 -16.91 -13.51
CA ARG A 291 -4.07 -16.99 -14.60
C ARG A 291 -3.19 -15.75 -14.67
N LEU A 292 -3.82 -14.56 -14.58
CA LEU A 292 -3.12 -13.28 -14.63
C LEU A 292 -2.13 -13.17 -13.47
N LEU A 293 -2.55 -13.55 -12.26
CA LEU A 293 -1.70 -13.60 -11.07
C LEU A 293 -0.49 -14.51 -11.29
N ARG A 294 -0.69 -15.75 -11.79
CA ARG A 294 0.41 -16.68 -12.08
C ARG A 294 1.38 -16.14 -13.13
N THR A 295 0.87 -15.50 -14.19
CA THR A 295 1.69 -14.86 -15.22
C THR A 295 2.49 -13.69 -14.65
N THR A 296 1.89 -12.86 -13.79
CA THR A 296 2.61 -11.80 -13.07
C THR A 296 3.72 -12.36 -12.19
N GLN A 297 3.44 -13.40 -11.40
CA GLN A 297 4.44 -14.06 -10.55
C GLN A 297 5.62 -14.58 -11.37
N GLN A 298 5.35 -15.22 -12.52
CA GLN A 298 6.41 -15.69 -13.42
C GLN A 298 7.28 -14.55 -13.97
N ALA A 299 6.66 -13.45 -14.38
CA ALA A 299 7.37 -12.28 -14.89
C ALA A 299 8.20 -11.58 -13.79
N LEU A 300 7.77 -11.64 -12.52
CA LEU A 300 8.47 -11.02 -11.40
C LEU A 300 9.75 -11.75 -10.97
N VAL A 301 9.94 -13.02 -11.32
CA VAL A 301 11.09 -13.82 -10.84
C VAL A 301 12.44 -13.14 -11.10
N ALA A 302 12.66 -12.64 -12.31
CA ALA A 302 13.92 -11.98 -12.66
C ALA A 302 14.09 -10.63 -11.92
N PHE A 303 12.97 -9.91 -11.71
CA PHE A 303 12.96 -8.65 -10.97
C PHE A 303 13.31 -8.88 -9.49
N GLU A 304 12.65 -9.83 -8.84
CA GLU A 304 12.89 -10.21 -7.44
C GLU A 304 14.34 -10.66 -7.21
N GLN A 305 14.89 -11.46 -8.14
CA GLN A 305 16.30 -11.86 -8.12
C GLN A 305 17.25 -10.66 -8.25
N GLU A 306 16.95 -9.70 -9.12
CA GLU A 306 17.80 -8.52 -9.32
C GLU A 306 17.89 -7.67 -8.05
N TYR A 307 16.80 -7.56 -7.29
CA TYR A 307 16.74 -6.77 -6.05
C TYR A 307 16.96 -7.56 -4.77
N GLU A 308 17.11 -8.90 -4.85
CA GLU A 308 17.26 -9.79 -3.71
C GLU A 308 16.09 -9.66 -2.70
N ILE A 309 14.86 -9.55 -3.23
CA ILE A 309 13.63 -9.43 -2.45
C ILE A 309 12.64 -10.52 -2.85
N CYS A 310 11.60 -10.70 -2.03
CA CYS A 310 10.38 -11.40 -2.41
C CYS A 310 9.21 -10.45 -2.10
N PHE A 311 8.37 -10.19 -3.08
CA PHE A 311 7.16 -9.42 -2.88
C PHE A 311 6.13 -10.24 -2.11
N GLU A 312 5.47 -9.61 -1.14
CA GLU A 312 4.33 -10.18 -0.46
C GLU A 312 3.14 -10.31 -1.42
N ALA A 313 2.17 -11.17 -1.08
CA ALA A 313 1.03 -11.47 -1.94
C ALA A 313 0.22 -10.20 -2.30
N GLU A 314 0.14 -9.24 -1.40
CA GLU A 314 -0.53 -7.96 -1.59
C GLU A 314 0.15 -7.10 -2.67
N GLU A 315 1.48 -7.05 -2.70
CA GLU A 315 2.24 -6.30 -3.71
C GLU A 315 2.11 -6.96 -5.08
N VAL A 316 2.26 -8.28 -5.14
CA VAL A 316 2.05 -9.04 -6.37
C VAL A 316 0.64 -8.79 -6.91
N SER A 317 -0.38 -8.80 -6.04
CA SER A 317 -1.77 -8.56 -6.44
C SER A 317 -2.00 -7.14 -6.99
N LEU A 318 -1.39 -6.12 -6.40
CA LEU A 318 -1.45 -4.75 -6.94
C LEU A 318 -0.76 -4.65 -8.31
N ILE A 319 0.41 -5.28 -8.47
CA ILE A 319 1.12 -5.34 -9.76
C ILE A 319 0.24 -6.05 -10.80
N THR A 320 -0.42 -7.15 -10.41
CA THR A 320 -1.37 -7.90 -11.24
C THR A 320 -2.55 -7.02 -11.65
N VAL A 321 -3.13 -6.22 -10.75
CA VAL A 321 -4.22 -5.29 -11.08
C VAL A 321 -3.76 -4.22 -12.05
N ILE A 322 -2.56 -3.65 -11.88
CA ILE A 322 -2.01 -2.68 -12.82
C ILE A 322 -1.90 -3.33 -14.22
N LEU A 323 -1.21 -4.46 -14.34
CA LEU A 323 -1.05 -5.18 -15.61
C LEU A 323 -2.40 -5.54 -16.24
N GLY A 324 -3.35 -6.05 -15.45
CA GLY A 324 -4.70 -6.40 -15.88
C GLY A 324 -5.48 -5.22 -16.42
N ALA A 325 -5.44 -4.07 -15.73
CA ALA A 325 -6.12 -2.86 -16.19
C ALA A 325 -5.61 -2.40 -17.57
N TRP A 326 -4.30 -2.50 -17.83
CA TRP A 326 -3.71 -2.15 -19.12
C TRP A 326 -4.00 -3.18 -20.22
N LEU A 327 -4.11 -4.47 -19.89
CA LEU A 327 -4.62 -5.48 -20.82
C LEU A 327 -6.07 -5.18 -21.22
N MET A 328 -6.93 -4.78 -20.29
CA MET A 328 -8.33 -4.47 -20.57
C MET A 328 -8.51 -3.24 -21.47
N GLN A 329 -7.67 -2.21 -21.32
CA GLN A 329 -7.72 -1.03 -22.20
C GLN A 329 -7.38 -1.38 -23.65
N SER A 330 -6.49 -2.36 -23.85
CA SER A 330 -6.07 -2.81 -25.18
C SER A 330 -7.16 -3.60 -25.91
N SER A 331 -8.02 -4.29 -25.16
CA SER A 331 -9.14 -5.03 -25.71
C SER A 331 -10.37 -4.14 -25.80
N ALA A 332 -10.79 -3.77 -27.02
CA ALA A 332 -12.18 -3.35 -27.26
C ALA A 332 -13.23 -4.46 -26.98
N LEU A 333 -12.82 -5.55 -26.31
CA LEU A 333 -13.65 -6.66 -25.89
C LEU A 333 -14.52 -6.17 -24.73
N GLN A 334 -15.82 -6.08 -24.99
CA GLN A 334 -16.82 -6.10 -23.92
C GLN A 334 -16.52 -7.30 -23.01
N GLU A 335 -16.62 -7.13 -21.70
CA GLU A 335 -16.55 -8.26 -20.76
C GLU A 335 -17.56 -9.32 -21.21
N LYS A 336 -17.05 -10.42 -21.78
CA LYS A 336 -17.90 -11.50 -22.27
C LYS A 336 -18.67 -12.09 -21.09
N GLN A 337 -19.97 -12.21 -21.25
CA GLN A 337 -20.85 -12.75 -20.23
C GLN A 337 -20.94 -14.27 -20.40
N VAL A 338 -20.37 -14.99 -19.45
CA VAL A 338 -20.47 -16.45 -19.36
C VAL A 338 -21.60 -16.81 -18.41
N LEU A 339 -22.48 -17.72 -18.85
CA LEU A 339 -23.48 -18.34 -18.00
C LEU A 339 -23.00 -19.73 -17.58
N LEU A 340 -22.77 -19.93 -16.29
CA LEU A 340 -22.52 -21.25 -15.71
C LEU A 340 -23.83 -21.88 -15.25
N LEU A 341 -24.17 -23.05 -15.81
CA LEU A 341 -25.33 -23.80 -15.37
C LEU A 341 -25.05 -24.55 -14.06
N THR A 342 -25.96 -24.42 -13.10
CA THR A 342 -25.84 -24.97 -11.74
C THR A 342 -26.93 -26.02 -11.47
N GLY A 343 -26.68 -26.90 -10.51
CA GLY A 343 -27.49 -28.05 -10.13
C GLY A 343 -27.32 -28.33 -8.64
N ASP A 344 -27.05 -29.58 -8.28
CA ASP A 344 -26.98 -30.03 -6.89
C ASP A 344 -25.53 -30.34 -6.41
N ASP A 345 -24.52 -30.02 -7.22
CA ASP A 345 -23.10 -30.27 -6.94
C ASP A 345 -22.27 -28.96 -6.95
N PRO A 346 -22.22 -28.24 -5.81
CA PRO A 346 -21.51 -26.96 -5.72
C PRO A 346 -19.98 -27.11 -5.83
N GLU A 347 -19.40 -28.27 -5.49
CA GLU A 347 -17.96 -28.51 -5.60
C GLU A 347 -17.58 -28.60 -7.09
N LEU A 348 -18.33 -29.38 -7.88
CA LEU A 348 -18.14 -29.47 -9.33
C LEU A 348 -18.30 -28.12 -10.02
N GLU A 349 -19.30 -27.33 -9.62
CA GLU A 349 -19.55 -25.99 -10.16
C GLU A 349 -18.38 -25.04 -9.90
N GLN A 350 -17.84 -25.06 -8.67
CA GLN A 350 -16.68 -24.26 -8.30
C GLN A 350 -15.42 -24.69 -9.06
N ASP A 351 -15.20 -26.00 -9.25
CA ASP A 351 -14.08 -26.51 -10.01
C ASP A 351 -14.17 -26.11 -11.50
N VAL A 352 -15.37 -26.16 -12.10
CA VAL A 352 -15.60 -25.68 -13.46
C VAL A 352 -15.35 -24.17 -13.56
N GLU A 353 -15.88 -23.38 -12.63
CA GLU A 353 -15.64 -21.93 -12.58
C GLU A 353 -14.14 -21.62 -12.54
N GLN A 354 -13.40 -22.30 -11.66
CA GLN A 354 -11.97 -22.11 -11.53
C GLN A 354 -11.23 -22.44 -12.84
N GLN A 355 -11.57 -23.54 -13.51
CA GLN A 355 -10.95 -23.87 -14.79
C GLN A 355 -11.28 -22.85 -15.88
N ILE A 356 -12.50 -22.29 -15.91
CA ILE A 356 -12.86 -21.22 -16.85
C ILE A 356 -11.99 -19.99 -16.63
N ARG A 357 -11.83 -19.56 -15.37
CA ARG A 357 -10.99 -18.41 -15.00
C ARG A 357 -9.51 -18.61 -15.31
N GLU A 358 -9.05 -19.86 -15.36
CA GLU A 358 -7.67 -20.20 -15.74
C GLU A 358 -7.42 -20.21 -17.25
N ILE A 359 -8.47 -20.21 -18.07
CA ILE A 359 -8.35 -20.28 -19.54
C ILE A 359 -7.95 -18.93 -20.14
N THR A 360 -8.32 -17.80 -19.54
CA THR A 360 -8.05 -16.45 -20.06
C THR A 360 -7.30 -15.59 -19.06
N LEU A 361 -6.56 -14.60 -19.56
CA LEU A 361 -5.89 -13.58 -18.74
C LEU A 361 -6.85 -12.43 -18.36
N LEU A 362 -7.90 -12.23 -19.15
CA LEU A 362 -8.84 -11.13 -18.95
C LEU A 362 -9.97 -11.54 -18.00
N PRO A 363 -10.58 -10.57 -17.30
CA PRO A 363 -11.78 -10.80 -16.52
C PRO A 363 -12.89 -11.48 -17.33
N VAL A 364 -13.49 -12.50 -16.74
CA VAL A 364 -14.72 -13.12 -17.25
C VAL A 364 -15.83 -12.86 -16.25
N ASN A 365 -16.94 -12.31 -16.73
CA ASN A 365 -18.14 -12.15 -15.92
C ASN A 365 -18.93 -13.45 -15.98
N ILE A 366 -19.08 -14.12 -14.84
CA ILE A 366 -19.76 -15.42 -14.73
C ILE A 366 -21.05 -15.20 -13.96
N THR A 367 -22.17 -15.46 -14.62
CA THR A 367 -23.51 -15.49 -14.03
C THR A 367 -23.97 -16.94 -13.85
N TYR A 368 -24.91 -17.16 -12.92
CA TYR A 368 -25.35 -18.50 -12.55
C TYR A 368 -26.85 -18.65 -12.82
N GLN A 369 -27.25 -19.78 -13.39
CA GLN A 369 -28.66 -20.16 -13.56
C GLN A 369 -28.79 -21.67 -13.33
N ARG A 370 -29.86 -22.11 -12.66
CA ARG A 370 -30.09 -23.55 -12.50
C ARG A 370 -30.47 -24.18 -13.83
N VAL A 371 -30.06 -25.43 -14.05
CA VAL A 371 -30.38 -26.19 -15.27
C VAL A 371 -31.88 -26.23 -15.55
N GLU A 372 -32.71 -26.41 -14.50
CA GLU A 372 -34.17 -26.42 -14.61
C GLU A 372 -34.73 -25.09 -15.12
N ASP A 373 -34.22 -23.97 -14.60
CA ASP A 373 -34.65 -22.63 -15.01
C ASP A 373 -34.18 -22.31 -16.44
N PHE A 374 -32.97 -22.74 -16.79
CA PHE A 374 -32.45 -22.62 -18.16
C PHE A 374 -33.29 -23.41 -19.17
N GLN A 375 -33.72 -24.63 -18.84
CA GLN A 375 -34.58 -25.43 -19.72
C GLN A 375 -35.98 -24.83 -19.90
N ARG A 376 -36.51 -24.15 -18.86
CA ARG A 376 -37.82 -23.51 -18.90
C ARG A 376 -37.80 -22.17 -19.62
N ASP A 377 -36.85 -21.31 -19.26
CA ASP A 377 -36.87 -19.88 -19.61
C ASP A 377 -35.78 -19.51 -20.65
N GLY A 378 -34.82 -20.39 -20.91
CA GLY A 378 -33.66 -20.13 -21.75
C GLY A 378 -32.57 -19.31 -21.04
N ALA A 379 -31.53 -18.94 -21.79
CA ALA A 379 -30.49 -18.05 -21.30
C ALA A 379 -30.98 -16.59 -21.21
N PRO A 380 -30.51 -15.81 -20.22
CA PRO A 380 -30.70 -14.36 -20.17
C PRO A 380 -30.22 -13.66 -21.44
N ARG A 381 -30.80 -12.48 -21.72
CA ARG A 381 -30.29 -11.58 -22.77
C ARG A 381 -28.89 -11.12 -22.35
N GLU A 382 -27.98 -11.03 -23.30
CA GLU A 382 -26.57 -10.60 -23.11
C GLU A 382 -25.57 -11.70 -22.72
N VAL A 383 -25.95 -12.99 -22.72
CA VAL A 383 -24.98 -14.11 -22.56
C VAL A 383 -24.24 -14.39 -23.88
N ASP A 384 -22.91 -14.43 -23.83
CA ASP A 384 -22.05 -14.75 -24.98
C ASP A 384 -21.72 -16.25 -25.07
N LEU A 385 -21.63 -16.93 -23.93
CA LEU A 385 -21.22 -18.33 -23.83
C LEU A 385 -21.91 -19.02 -22.65
N ILE A 386 -22.43 -20.22 -22.87
CA ILE A 386 -23.00 -21.07 -21.82
C ILE A 386 -22.05 -22.23 -21.55
N ILE A 387 -21.74 -22.47 -20.28
CA ILE A 387 -20.93 -23.61 -19.84
C ILE A 387 -21.74 -24.41 -18.83
N SER A 388 -21.82 -25.72 -19.03
CA SER A 388 -22.62 -26.61 -18.18
C SER A 388 -21.83 -27.86 -17.78
N PRO A 389 -21.60 -28.10 -16.48
CA PRO A 389 -21.12 -29.40 -16.00
C PRO A 389 -22.15 -30.52 -16.15
N TYR A 390 -23.42 -30.17 -16.37
CA TYR A 390 -24.52 -31.12 -16.48
C TYR A 390 -24.94 -31.33 -17.94
N VAL A 391 -25.37 -32.54 -18.27
CA VAL A 391 -25.94 -32.86 -19.58
C VAL A 391 -27.29 -32.13 -19.72
N THR A 392 -27.37 -31.19 -20.66
CA THR A 392 -28.54 -30.34 -20.85
C THR A 392 -28.90 -30.22 -22.34
N SER A 393 -30.20 -30.26 -22.66
CA SER A 393 -30.70 -30.03 -24.01
C SER A 393 -30.75 -28.54 -24.35
N LEU A 394 -30.29 -28.19 -25.55
CA LEU A 394 -30.31 -26.82 -26.07
C LEU A 394 -31.74 -26.37 -26.45
N PRO A 395 -32.23 -25.21 -25.99
CA PRO A 395 -33.41 -24.58 -26.57
C PRO A 395 -33.13 -24.11 -28.02
N LEU A 396 -34.19 -23.88 -28.82
CA LEU A 396 -34.11 -23.64 -30.27
C LEU A 396 -33.22 -22.45 -30.69
N PHE A 397 -33.04 -21.45 -29.83
CA PHE A 397 -32.07 -20.36 -30.01
C PHE A 397 -31.30 -20.17 -28.71
N SER A 398 -29.99 -20.39 -28.73
CA SER A 398 -29.12 -20.07 -27.61
C SER A 398 -27.74 -19.64 -28.09
N PRO A 399 -27.01 -18.88 -27.25
CA PRO A 399 -25.56 -18.76 -27.36
C PRO A 399 -24.89 -20.14 -27.44
N PRO A 400 -23.62 -20.22 -27.91
CA PRO A 400 -22.86 -21.46 -27.90
C PRO A 400 -22.84 -22.08 -26.50
N LEU A 401 -23.15 -23.38 -26.41
CA LEU A 401 -23.11 -24.16 -25.18
C LEU A 401 -21.96 -25.16 -25.22
N ILE A 402 -21.17 -25.19 -24.15
CA ILE A 402 -20.09 -26.16 -23.96
C ILE A 402 -20.43 -27.01 -22.73
N HIS A 403 -20.47 -28.32 -22.95
CA HIS A 403 -20.54 -29.27 -21.85
C HIS A 403 -19.15 -29.44 -21.24
N ALA A 404 -19.00 -29.06 -19.97
CA ALA A 404 -17.74 -29.08 -19.24
C ALA A 404 -17.60 -30.37 -18.42
N GLU A 405 -17.09 -31.41 -19.05
CA GLU A 405 -16.61 -32.59 -18.31
C GLU A 405 -15.20 -32.29 -17.77
N LEU A 406 -15.03 -32.39 -16.45
CA LEU A 406 -13.74 -32.15 -15.79
C LEU A 406 -12.85 -33.40 -15.78
N PRO A 407 -11.52 -33.22 -15.94
CA PRO A 407 -10.83 -31.96 -16.25
C PRO A 407 -11.08 -31.52 -17.71
N LEU A 408 -11.21 -30.20 -17.94
CA LEU A 408 -11.40 -29.68 -19.28
C LEU A 408 -10.23 -30.07 -20.19
N THR A 409 -10.53 -30.77 -21.27
CA THR A 409 -9.53 -31.15 -22.29
C THR A 409 -8.90 -29.92 -22.95
N GLU A 410 -7.68 -30.06 -23.49
CA GLU A 410 -7.03 -28.96 -24.22
C GLU A 410 -7.90 -28.40 -25.36
N TYR A 411 -8.65 -29.26 -26.04
CA TYR A 411 -9.59 -28.84 -27.08
C TYR A 411 -10.71 -27.95 -26.53
N HIS A 412 -11.31 -28.32 -25.38
CA HIS A 412 -12.32 -27.48 -24.72
C HIS A 412 -11.72 -26.16 -24.25
N GLN A 413 -10.52 -26.19 -23.65
CA GLN A 413 -9.84 -24.98 -23.21
C GLN A 413 -9.56 -24.01 -24.37
N GLN A 414 -9.01 -24.50 -25.49
CA GLN A 414 -8.76 -23.68 -26.68
C GLN A 414 -10.05 -23.10 -27.27
N ARG A 415 -11.13 -23.87 -27.27
CA ARG A 415 -12.42 -23.42 -27.80
C ARG A 415 -13.09 -22.37 -26.91
N ILE A 416 -13.10 -22.57 -25.60
CA ILE A 416 -13.58 -21.57 -24.62
C ILE A 416 -12.75 -20.29 -24.78
N ARG A 417 -11.42 -20.43 -24.83
CA ARG A 417 -10.52 -19.30 -25.00
C ARG A 417 -10.81 -18.49 -26.25
N TYR A 418 -10.94 -19.16 -27.39
CA TYR A 418 -11.28 -18.51 -28.65
C TYR A 418 -12.57 -17.70 -28.54
N LEU A 419 -13.62 -18.23 -27.90
CA LEU A 419 -14.90 -17.54 -27.74
C LEU A 419 -14.84 -16.36 -26.76
N LEU A 420 -13.96 -16.42 -25.75
CA LEU A 420 -13.77 -15.35 -24.78
C LEU A 420 -12.87 -14.22 -25.30
N GLU A 421 -11.89 -14.56 -26.13
CA GLU A 421 -10.89 -13.62 -26.65
C GLU A 421 -11.23 -13.09 -28.07
N SER A 422 -12.30 -13.60 -28.72
CA SER A 422 -12.85 -13.10 -30.01
C SER A 422 -13.94 -12.06 -29.83
#